data_AF-A0AA95HB67-F1
#
_entry.id   AF-A0AA95HB67-F1
#
_cell.length_a   1.000
_cell.length_b   1.000
_cell.length_c   1.000
_cell.angle_alpha   90.00
_cell.angle_beta   90.00
_cell.angle_gamma   90.00
#
_symmetry.space_group_name_H-M   'P 1'
#
loop_
_entity.id
_entity.type
_entity.pdbx_description
1 polymer ?
#
loop_
_entity_poly.entity_id
_entity_poly.type
_entity_poly.pdbx_seq_one_letter_code
_entity_poly.pdbx_strand_id
1 'polypeptide(L)'
;MNQLPRPTRESLQQLSHAELVELVLTLFDRIDQLTARVNELEAQLNKNSKNSHKPPSSDGLKRQPAQPRQLGQRPKGGQPGHKGHSLVMHPSPDHVEYYGVAGHCDCGLPLTEALIETGECRQQWDIPEPQIVVTEHRQLICTCGCGKVHKGEFPATLAPYISYGARLKAYTVGLVQGHFISLSRASEIVFDQYGVQGDRI
;
A
#
# COMPACT_ATOMS: atom_id res chain seq x y z
N MET A 1 2.84 50.42 11.98
CA MET A 1 1.76 50.31 12.99
C MET A 1 1.18 51.69 13.18
N ASN A 2 0.01 51.98 12.59
CA ASN A 2 -0.67 53.25 12.81
C ASN A 2 -1.20 53.30 14.24
N GLN A 3 -0.45 53.95 15.14
CA GLN A 3 -0.99 54.34 16.44
C GLN A 3 -1.89 55.55 16.20
N LEU A 4 -3.20 55.36 16.31
CA LEU A 4 -4.13 56.49 16.38
C LEU A 4 -3.73 57.35 17.59
N PRO A 5 -3.63 58.68 17.45
CA PRO A 5 -3.24 59.56 18.55
C PRO A 5 -4.23 59.41 19.69
N ARG A 6 -3.73 59.13 20.90
CA ARG A 6 -4.58 59.04 22.09
C ARG A 6 -5.12 60.43 22.43
N PRO A 7 -6.44 60.60 22.63
CA PRO A 7 -6.99 61.89 23.02
C PRO A 7 -6.43 62.32 24.38
N THR A 8 -6.14 63.61 24.53
CA THR A 8 -5.69 64.18 25.81
C THR A 8 -6.90 64.53 26.66
N ARG A 9 -6.71 64.66 27.98
CA ARG A 9 -7.79 65.01 28.91
C ARG A 9 -8.46 66.33 28.55
N GLU A 10 -7.68 67.31 28.12
CA GLU A 10 -8.15 68.63 27.70
C GLU A 10 -8.99 68.55 26.42
N SER A 11 -8.62 67.72 25.45
CA SER A 11 -9.39 67.56 24.22
C SER A 11 -10.72 66.85 24.48
N LEU A 12 -10.79 65.95 25.46
CA LEU A 12 -12.05 65.30 25.87
C LEU A 12 -12.98 66.25 26.64
N GLN A 13 -12.43 67.19 27.40
CA GLN A 13 -13.21 68.18 28.15
C GLN A 13 -13.86 69.25 27.26
N GLN A 14 -13.39 69.40 26.02
CA GLN A 14 -13.94 70.32 25.03
C GLN A 14 -15.06 69.70 24.18
N LEU A 15 -15.28 68.39 24.27
CA LEU A 15 -16.34 67.69 23.54
C LEU A 15 -17.71 67.90 24.20
N SER A 16 -18.75 67.96 23.38
CA SER A 16 -20.13 67.94 23.83
C SER A 16 -20.51 66.59 24.45
N HIS A 17 -21.58 66.57 25.25
CA HIS A 17 -22.09 65.33 25.84
C HIS A 17 -22.44 64.27 24.78
N ALA A 18 -22.99 64.68 23.64
CA ALA A 18 -23.33 63.78 22.54
C ALA A 18 -22.06 63.16 21.90
N GLU A 19 -21.02 63.96 21.68
CA GLU A 19 -19.74 63.47 21.12
C GLU A 19 -19.02 62.52 22.09
N LEU A 20 -19.13 62.76 23.39
CA LEU A 20 -18.61 61.84 24.41
C LEU A 20 -19.36 60.50 24.41
N VAL A 21 -20.68 60.50 24.25
CA VAL A 21 -21.48 59.26 24.17
C VAL A 21 -21.08 58.45 22.93
N GLU A 22 -20.98 59.08 21.76
CA GLU A 22 -20.54 58.43 20.52
C GLU A 22 -19.12 57.87 20.63
N LEU A 23 -18.20 58.61 21.26
CA LEU A 23 -16.84 58.14 21.50
C LEU A 23 -16.80 56.91 22.43
N VAL A 24 -17.64 56.89 23.47
CA VAL A 24 -17.74 55.74 24.38
C VAL A 24 -18.28 54.51 23.64
N LEU A 25 -19.33 54.65 22.82
CA LEU A 25 -19.89 53.54 22.04
C LEU A 25 -18.86 52.97 21.05
N THR A 26 -18.16 53.82 20.31
CA THR A 26 -17.10 53.37 19.38
C THR A 26 -15.91 52.71 20.09
N LEU A 27 -15.58 53.13 21.31
CA LEU A 27 -14.54 52.48 22.11
C LEU A 27 -14.97 51.07 22.56
N PHE A 28 -16.22 50.88 22.98
CA PHE A 28 -16.75 49.56 23.34
C PHE A 28 -16.75 48.60 22.14
N ASP A 29 -17.25 49.03 20.98
CA ASP A 29 -17.21 48.23 19.75
C ASP A 29 -15.77 47.81 19.39
N ARG A 30 -14.82 48.73 19.58
CA ARG A 30 -13.41 48.46 19.27
C ARG A 30 -12.80 47.48 20.26
N ILE A 31 -13.15 47.56 21.54
CA ILE A 31 -12.73 46.61 22.57
C ILE A 31 -13.27 45.22 22.25
N ASP A 32 -14.53 45.10 21.83
CA ASP A 32 -15.13 43.81 21.49
C ASP A 32 -14.44 43.17 20.27
N GLN A 33 -14.19 43.96 19.23
CA GLN A 33 -13.45 43.49 18.05
C GLN A 33 -12.03 43.02 18.38
N LEU A 34 -11.32 43.79 19.22
CA LEU A 34 -9.95 43.45 19.61
C LEU A 34 -9.94 42.22 20.53
N THR A 35 -10.89 42.10 21.45
CA THR A 35 -11.03 40.96 22.34
C THR A 35 -11.33 39.68 21.56
N ALA A 36 -12.25 39.74 20.59
CA ALA A 36 -12.54 38.61 19.70
C ALA A 36 -11.29 38.16 18.92
N ARG A 37 -10.50 39.12 18.41
CA ARG A 37 -9.29 38.83 17.64
C ARG A 37 -8.15 38.29 18.51
N VAL A 38 -8.01 38.78 19.73
CA VAL A 38 -7.05 38.23 20.70
C VAL A 38 -7.44 36.78 21.03
N ASN A 39 -8.71 36.51 21.33
CA ASN A 39 -9.19 35.16 21.61
C ASN A 39 -8.96 34.19 20.43
N GLU A 40 -9.17 34.65 19.19
CA GLU A 40 -8.91 33.85 18.00
C GLU A 40 -7.41 33.53 17.84
N LEU A 41 -6.55 34.53 18.00
CA LEU A 41 -5.09 34.37 17.90
C LEU A 41 -4.54 33.48 19.02
N GLU A 42 -5.03 33.63 20.25
CA GLU A 42 -4.69 32.77 21.38
C GLU A 42 -5.17 31.34 21.15
N ALA A 43 -6.37 31.13 20.59
CA ALA A 43 -6.87 29.81 20.22
C ALA A 43 -6.06 29.17 19.08
N GLN A 44 -5.50 29.96 18.16
CA GLN A 44 -4.57 29.47 17.13
C GLN A 44 -3.20 29.11 17.72
N LEU A 45 -2.67 29.89 18.66
CA LEU A 45 -1.39 29.64 19.32
C LEU A 45 -1.44 28.43 20.29
N ASN A 46 -2.57 28.21 20.97
CA ASN A 46 -2.78 27.07 21.85
C ASN A 46 -3.02 25.74 21.12
N LYS A 47 -3.03 25.72 19.78
CA LYS A 47 -3.04 24.48 18.99
C LYS A 47 -1.61 24.00 18.75
N ASN A 48 -1.04 23.35 19.76
CA ASN A 48 0.24 22.64 19.68
C ASN A 48 0.03 21.12 19.70
N SER A 49 0.92 20.40 19.02
CA SER A 49 0.88 18.93 18.77
C SER A 49 0.90 18.06 20.05
N LYS A 50 1.04 18.68 21.23
CA LYS A 50 0.95 18.01 22.53
C LYS A 50 -0.47 17.84 23.07
N ASN A 51 -1.47 18.59 22.59
CA ASN A 51 -2.83 18.53 23.16
C ASN A 51 -3.97 18.34 22.14
N SER A 52 -3.66 18.33 20.84
CA SER A 52 -4.60 17.88 19.81
C SER A 52 -4.03 16.60 19.22
N HIS A 53 -4.80 15.50 19.21
CA HIS A 53 -4.49 14.21 18.57
C HIS A 53 -4.21 14.31 17.04
N LYS A 54 -3.31 15.19 16.61
CA LYS A 54 -2.86 15.36 15.24
C LYS A 54 -1.59 14.53 15.04
N PRO A 55 -1.50 13.73 13.97
CA PRO A 55 -0.31 12.95 13.70
C PRO A 55 0.89 13.86 13.43
N PRO A 56 2.11 13.47 13.86
CA PRO A 56 3.34 14.26 13.76
C PRO A 56 3.76 14.60 12.32
N SER A 57 3.09 14.04 11.32
CA SER A 57 3.25 14.40 9.91
C SER A 57 2.71 15.79 9.55
N SER A 58 1.90 16.42 10.42
CA SER A 58 1.19 17.68 10.13
C SER A 58 2.00 18.96 10.43
N ASP A 59 3.17 18.85 11.09
CA ASP A 59 4.00 20.00 11.52
C ASP A 59 4.84 20.66 10.40
N GLY A 60 4.61 20.29 9.14
CA GLY A 60 5.31 20.87 7.99
C GLY A 60 6.84 20.80 8.08
N LEU A 61 7.53 21.69 7.37
CA LEU A 61 9.00 21.72 7.21
C LEU A 61 9.78 22.12 8.47
N LYS A 62 9.12 22.38 9.61
CA LYS A 62 9.79 22.71 10.89
C LYS A 62 10.20 21.45 11.66
N ARG A 63 10.70 20.43 10.97
CA ARG A 63 11.26 19.25 11.63
C ARG A 63 12.67 19.60 12.10
N GLN A 64 12.93 19.45 13.41
CA GLN A 64 14.29 19.40 13.92
C GLN A 64 15.05 18.30 13.14
N PRO A 65 16.28 18.55 12.68
CA PRO A 65 17.08 17.52 12.02
C PRO A 65 17.17 16.30 12.93
N ALA A 66 16.80 15.13 12.41
CA ALA A 66 17.01 13.88 13.14
C ALA A 66 18.51 13.74 13.42
N GLN A 67 18.87 13.59 14.70
CA GLN A 67 20.25 13.30 15.10
C GLN A 67 20.71 12.05 14.34
N PRO A 68 21.84 12.09 13.61
CA PRO A 68 22.33 10.91 12.89
C PRO A 68 22.61 9.81 13.91
N ARG A 69 22.04 8.62 13.67
CA ARG A 69 22.35 7.43 14.49
C ARG A 69 23.85 7.19 14.43
N GLN A 70 24.49 7.15 15.59
CA GLN A 70 25.85 6.67 15.70
C GLN A 70 25.92 5.24 15.14
N LEU A 71 26.93 4.95 14.31
CA LEU A 71 27.17 3.59 13.83
C LEU A 71 27.34 2.68 15.06
N GLY A 72 26.40 1.76 15.26
CA GLY A 72 26.48 0.80 16.36
C GLY A 72 27.70 -0.11 16.19
N GLN A 73 28.40 -0.41 17.29
CA GLN A 73 29.55 -1.33 17.32
C GLN A 73 29.18 -2.82 17.09
N ARG A 74 27.94 -3.12 16.67
CA ARG A 74 27.50 -4.50 16.46
C ARG A 74 28.07 -5.02 15.14
N PRO A 75 28.73 -6.19 15.13
CA PRO A 75 29.19 -6.80 13.89
C PRO A 75 28.01 -7.04 12.96
N LYS A 76 28.27 -6.95 11.64
CA LYS A 76 27.28 -7.27 10.62
C LYS A 76 26.95 -8.76 10.71
N GLY A 77 25.71 -9.11 11.07
CA GLY A 77 25.26 -10.49 11.18
C GLY A 77 24.15 -10.68 12.21
N GLY A 78 23.61 -11.90 12.30
CA GLY A 78 22.68 -12.29 13.36
C GLY A 78 23.31 -12.13 14.74
N GLN A 79 22.49 -11.84 15.76
CA GLN A 79 23.04 -11.71 17.11
C GLN A 79 23.64 -13.05 17.58
N PRO A 80 24.71 -13.02 18.40
CA PRO A 80 25.27 -14.25 18.99
C PRO A 80 24.18 -15.09 19.65
N GLY A 81 24.04 -16.34 19.23
CA GLY A 81 23.00 -17.26 19.74
C GLY A 81 21.79 -17.47 18.81
N HIS A 82 21.63 -16.71 17.73
CA HIS A 82 20.64 -17.04 16.71
C HIS A 82 21.04 -18.30 15.94
N LYS A 83 20.20 -19.34 16.00
CA LYS A 83 20.30 -20.48 15.08
C LYS A 83 20.00 -19.99 13.67
N GLY A 84 20.96 -20.12 12.77
CA GLY A 84 20.72 -19.89 11.35
C GLY A 84 19.75 -20.95 10.81
N HIS A 85 18.71 -20.51 10.11
CA HIS A 85 17.86 -21.37 9.31
C HIS A 85 18.24 -21.14 7.85
N SER A 86 19.18 -21.92 7.35
CA SER A 86 19.48 -21.96 5.92
C SER A 86 18.40 -22.74 5.19
N LEU A 87 18.08 -22.34 3.96
CA LEU A 87 17.24 -23.15 3.07
C LEU A 87 17.91 -24.50 2.83
N VAL A 88 17.12 -25.57 2.87
CA VAL A 88 17.56 -26.94 2.60
C VAL A 88 17.09 -27.30 1.20
N MET A 89 17.95 -27.99 0.42
CA MET A 89 17.59 -28.46 -0.90
C MET A 89 16.34 -29.35 -0.86
N HIS A 90 15.42 -29.11 -1.78
CA HIS A 90 14.26 -29.96 -1.98
C HIS A 90 14.70 -31.31 -2.57
N PRO A 91 14.32 -32.46 -1.98
CA PRO A 91 14.82 -33.76 -2.43
C PRO A 91 14.29 -34.19 -3.80
N SER A 92 13.21 -33.57 -4.28
CA SER A 92 12.55 -33.89 -5.56
C SER A 92 12.19 -32.59 -6.30
N PRO A 93 13.13 -31.94 -7.00
CA PRO A 93 12.82 -30.74 -7.78
C PRO A 93 11.87 -31.08 -8.95
N ASP A 94 11.02 -30.13 -9.33
CA ASP A 94 10.08 -30.32 -10.45
C ASP A 94 10.80 -30.48 -11.80
N HIS A 95 11.96 -29.83 -11.95
CA HIS A 95 12.79 -29.88 -13.15
C HIS A 95 14.28 -30.02 -12.76
N VAL A 96 15.05 -30.77 -13.56
CA VAL A 96 16.50 -30.92 -13.41
C VAL A 96 17.17 -30.59 -14.73
N GLU A 97 18.02 -29.57 -14.72
CA GLU A 97 18.86 -29.20 -15.88
C GLU A 97 20.30 -29.63 -15.63
N TYR A 98 20.88 -30.34 -16.60
CA TYR A 98 22.26 -30.79 -16.55
C TYR A 98 23.15 -29.88 -17.37
N TYR A 99 24.19 -29.34 -16.74
CA TYR A 99 25.21 -28.53 -17.37
C TYR A 99 26.44 -29.40 -17.64
N GLY A 100 26.42 -30.08 -18.79
CA GLY A 100 27.46 -31.04 -19.18
C GLY A 100 28.78 -30.37 -19.59
N VAL A 101 29.85 -31.17 -19.56
CA VAL A 101 31.16 -30.81 -20.10
C VAL A 101 31.34 -31.53 -21.44
N ALA A 102 31.86 -30.82 -22.45
CA ALA A 102 32.08 -31.38 -23.78
C ALA A 102 33.43 -30.93 -24.34
N GLY A 103 33.97 -31.70 -25.29
CA GLY A 103 35.21 -31.38 -26.00
C GLY A 103 36.37 -32.27 -25.59
N HIS A 104 37.56 -31.68 -25.53
CA HIS A 104 38.79 -32.39 -25.17
C HIS A 104 39.43 -31.72 -23.96
N CYS A 105 40.08 -32.53 -23.13
CA CYS A 105 40.97 -32.05 -22.09
C CYS A 105 42.18 -31.34 -22.71
N ASP A 106 42.86 -30.49 -21.95
CA ASP A 106 44.10 -29.83 -22.37
C ASP A 106 45.21 -30.83 -22.79
N CYS A 107 45.13 -32.09 -22.32
CA CYS A 107 46.02 -33.17 -22.77
C CYS A 107 45.65 -33.79 -24.13
N GLY A 108 44.56 -33.34 -24.76
CA GLY A 108 44.08 -33.81 -26.07
C GLY A 108 43.15 -35.03 -26.02
N LEU A 109 42.89 -35.61 -24.86
CA LEU A 109 41.93 -36.71 -24.71
C LEU A 109 40.48 -36.22 -24.71
N PRO A 110 39.53 -36.97 -25.29
CA PRO A 110 38.12 -36.57 -25.34
C PRO A 110 37.45 -36.68 -23.97
N LEU A 111 36.62 -35.69 -23.63
CA LEU A 111 35.73 -35.70 -22.47
C LEU A 111 34.40 -36.34 -22.89
N THR A 112 34.27 -37.63 -22.64
CA THR A 112 33.12 -38.45 -23.06
C THR A 112 32.08 -38.56 -21.95
N GLU A 113 30.85 -38.89 -22.31
CA GLU A 113 29.75 -39.08 -21.34
C GLU A 113 30.06 -40.15 -20.29
N ALA A 114 30.85 -41.17 -20.64
CA ALA A 114 31.26 -42.22 -19.71
C ALA A 114 32.15 -41.71 -18.56
N LEU A 115 32.74 -40.52 -18.69
CA LEU A 115 33.57 -39.88 -17.67
C LEU A 115 32.78 -38.86 -16.82
N ILE A 116 31.50 -38.63 -17.14
CA ILE A 116 30.70 -37.61 -16.46
C ILE A 116 30.14 -38.16 -15.15
N GLU A 117 30.41 -37.46 -14.05
CA GLU A 117 29.80 -37.67 -12.74
C GLU A 117 29.08 -36.40 -12.28
N THR A 118 28.08 -36.55 -11.42
CA THR A 118 27.35 -35.38 -10.86
C THR A 118 28.20 -34.71 -9.79
N GLY A 119 28.50 -33.42 -9.99
CA GLY A 119 29.23 -32.59 -9.04
C GLY A 119 28.34 -31.87 -8.03
N GLU A 120 28.66 -30.60 -7.73
CA GLU A 120 27.83 -29.73 -6.87
C GLU A 120 26.43 -29.52 -7.49
N CYS A 121 25.38 -29.68 -6.68
CA CYS A 121 24.01 -29.33 -7.06
C CYS A 121 23.65 -27.93 -6.56
N ARG A 122 22.89 -27.18 -7.35
CA ARG A 122 22.29 -25.90 -6.95
C ARG A 122 20.80 -25.94 -7.26
N GLN A 123 20.00 -25.31 -6.42
CA GLN A 123 18.55 -25.20 -6.63
C GLN A 123 18.12 -23.74 -6.61
N GLN A 124 17.34 -23.37 -7.63
CA GLN A 124 16.60 -22.13 -7.68
C GLN A 124 15.14 -22.46 -7.37
N TRP A 125 14.58 -21.79 -6.35
CA TRP A 125 13.17 -21.89 -6.01
C TRP A 125 12.49 -20.68 -6.60
N ASP A 126 11.72 -20.90 -7.65
CA ASP A 126 11.01 -19.83 -8.37
C ASP A 126 9.50 -20.09 -8.36
N ILE A 127 8.74 -19.05 -8.68
CA ILE A 127 7.30 -19.16 -8.89
C ILE A 127 7.03 -19.48 -10.37
N PRO A 128 6.11 -20.40 -10.69
CA PRO A 128 5.74 -20.63 -12.08
C PRO A 128 5.12 -19.37 -12.66
N GLU A 129 5.22 -19.21 -13.99
CA GLU A 129 4.53 -18.11 -14.69
C GLU A 129 3.04 -18.13 -14.33
N PRO A 130 2.45 -16.98 -13.91
CA PRO A 130 1.04 -16.98 -13.58
C PRO A 130 0.20 -17.15 -14.85
N GLN A 131 -0.74 -18.09 -14.81
CA GLN A 131 -1.59 -18.42 -15.95
C GLN A 131 -3.06 -18.47 -15.54
N ILE A 132 -3.93 -17.85 -16.36
CA ILE A 132 -5.38 -17.98 -16.23
C ILE A 132 -5.88 -19.16 -17.08
N VAL A 133 -6.73 -19.99 -16.49
CA VAL A 133 -7.38 -21.10 -17.21
C VAL A 133 -8.85 -20.78 -17.39
N VAL A 134 -9.29 -20.66 -18.64
CA VAL A 134 -10.69 -20.40 -19.00
C VAL A 134 -11.33 -21.70 -19.47
N THR A 135 -12.29 -22.20 -18.70
CA THR A 135 -13.08 -23.39 -19.07
C THR A 135 -14.44 -22.95 -19.60
N GLU A 136 -14.70 -23.22 -20.88
CA GLU A 136 -16.02 -23.01 -21.47
C GLU A 136 -16.90 -24.25 -21.22
N HIS A 137 -18.02 -24.06 -20.50
CA HIS A 137 -19.00 -25.12 -20.28
C HIS A 137 -20.09 -25.02 -21.35
N ARG A 138 -20.15 -26.02 -22.24
CA ARG A 138 -21.16 -26.09 -23.31
C ARG A 138 -22.26 -27.09 -22.98
N GLN A 139 -23.51 -26.66 -23.14
CA GLN A 139 -24.66 -27.53 -23.13
C GLN A 139 -24.78 -28.24 -24.48
N LEU A 140 -24.85 -29.57 -24.46
CA LEU A 140 -25.16 -30.35 -25.66
C LEU A 140 -26.68 -30.48 -25.82
N ILE A 141 -27.13 -30.45 -27.07
CA ILE A 141 -28.53 -30.60 -27.44
C ILE A 141 -28.64 -31.72 -28.47
N CYS A 142 -29.52 -32.68 -28.22
CA CYS A 142 -29.80 -33.79 -29.13
C CYS A 142 -31.28 -33.78 -29.50
N THR A 143 -31.57 -33.92 -30.79
CA THR A 143 -32.95 -34.07 -31.28
C THR A 143 -33.16 -35.53 -31.65
N CYS A 144 -34.12 -36.19 -30.99
CA CYS A 144 -34.49 -37.57 -31.27
C CYS A 144 -35.24 -37.65 -32.62
N GLY A 145 -35.19 -38.82 -33.29
CA GLY A 145 -35.95 -39.05 -34.53
C GLY A 145 -37.47 -38.88 -34.39
N CYS A 146 -38.01 -38.87 -33.17
CA CYS A 146 -39.42 -38.54 -32.91
C CYS A 146 -39.72 -37.02 -32.84
N GLY A 147 -38.70 -36.16 -32.99
CA GLY A 147 -38.82 -34.70 -32.90
C GLY A 147 -38.65 -34.11 -31.49
N LYS A 148 -38.48 -34.94 -30.45
CA LYS A 148 -38.21 -34.45 -29.09
C LYS A 148 -36.78 -33.95 -28.94
N VAL A 149 -36.62 -32.81 -28.28
CA VAL A 149 -35.32 -32.18 -27.99
C VAL A 149 -34.89 -32.50 -26.55
N HIS A 150 -33.66 -32.98 -26.39
CA HIS A 150 -33.02 -33.28 -25.13
C HIS A 150 -31.82 -32.34 -24.94
N LYS A 151 -31.64 -31.81 -23.73
CA LYS A 151 -30.55 -30.90 -23.40
C LYS A 151 -29.77 -31.45 -22.21
N GLY A 152 -28.45 -31.36 -22.24
CA GLY A 152 -27.61 -31.62 -21.06
C GLY A 152 -27.84 -30.55 -19.99
N GLU A 153 -27.60 -30.84 -18.73
CA GLU A 153 -27.81 -29.88 -17.64
C GLU A 153 -26.48 -29.33 -17.12
N PHE A 154 -26.43 -28.04 -16.81
CA PHE A 154 -25.30 -27.48 -16.08
C PHE A 154 -25.40 -27.84 -14.60
N PRO A 155 -24.29 -28.12 -13.92
CA PRO A 155 -24.28 -28.27 -12.47
C PRO A 155 -24.80 -27.00 -11.79
N ALA A 156 -25.56 -27.15 -10.70
CA ALA A 156 -26.12 -26.02 -9.95
C ALA A 156 -25.05 -25.08 -9.36
N THR A 157 -23.81 -25.56 -9.22
CA THR A 157 -22.67 -24.77 -8.74
C THR A 157 -22.08 -23.83 -9.80
N LEU A 158 -22.44 -24.03 -11.07
CA LEU A 158 -21.95 -23.19 -12.16
C LEU A 158 -22.83 -21.95 -12.31
N ALA A 159 -22.25 -20.78 -12.10
CA ALA A 159 -22.96 -19.52 -12.27
C ALA A 159 -23.26 -19.24 -13.77
N PRO A 160 -24.32 -18.48 -14.08
CA PRO A 160 -24.67 -18.15 -15.45
C PRO A 160 -23.60 -17.31 -16.16
N TYR A 161 -23.44 -17.54 -17.47
CA TYR A 161 -22.62 -16.74 -18.41
C TYR A 161 -21.10 -16.77 -18.15
N ILE A 162 -20.58 -15.88 -17.30
CA ILE A 162 -19.14 -15.77 -16.99
C ILE A 162 -19.00 -15.65 -15.48
N SER A 163 -18.12 -16.46 -14.90
CA SER A 163 -17.79 -16.35 -13.48
C SER A 163 -16.35 -16.72 -13.18
N TYR A 164 -15.79 -16.10 -12.13
CA TYR A 164 -14.46 -16.46 -11.64
C TYR A 164 -14.50 -17.78 -10.87
N GLY A 165 -13.50 -18.63 -11.12
CA GLY A 165 -13.31 -19.90 -10.41
C GLY A 165 -12.97 -19.69 -8.93
N ALA A 166 -13.17 -20.74 -8.12
CA ALA A 166 -12.99 -20.69 -6.67
C ALA A 166 -11.57 -20.26 -6.25
N ARG A 167 -10.54 -20.72 -6.97
CA ARG A 167 -9.13 -20.37 -6.68
C ARG A 167 -8.86 -18.87 -6.86
N LEU A 168 -9.31 -18.29 -7.97
CA LEU A 168 -9.13 -16.85 -8.24
C LEU A 168 -9.89 -16.01 -7.21
N LYS A 169 -11.14 -16.37 -6.90
CA LYS A 169 -11.93 -15.71 -5.84
C LYS A 169 -11.22 -15.76 -4.48
N ALA A 170 -10.76 -16.95 -4.07
CA ALA A 170 -10.07 -17.12 -2.80
C ALA A 170 -8.77 -16.32 -2.73
N TYR A 171 -8.01 -16.26 -3.83
CA TYR A 171 -6.81 -15.46 -3.94
C TYR A 171 -7.11 -13.97 -3.74
N THR A 172 -8.09 -13.41 -4.46
CA THR A 172 -8.44 -11.99 -4.33
C THR A 172 -9.02 -11.65 -2.96
N VAL A 173 -9.86 -12.51 -2.39
CA VAL A 173 -10.37 -12.34 -1.02
C VAL A 173 -9.23 -12.39 -0.01
N GLY A 174 -8.24 -13.27 -0.19
CA GLY A 174 -7.04 -13.34 0.65
C GLY A 174 -6.24 -12.03 0.62
N LEU A 175 -6.06 -11.42 -0.55
CA LEU A 175 -5.41 -10.11 -0.67
C LEU A 175 -6.17 -9.02 0.11
N VAL A 176 -7.49 -8.95 -0.05
CA VAL A 176 -8.30 -7.88 0.54
C VAL A 176 -8.52 -8.08 2.04
N GLN A 177 -8.94 -9.28 2.46
CA GLN A 177 -9.34 -9.55 3.85
C GLN A 177 -8.18 -10.08 4.71
N GLY A 178 -7.27 -10.86 4.11
CA GLY A 178 -6.14 -11.44 4.84
C GLY A 178 -4.93 -10.50 4.91
N HIS A 179 -4.68 -9.75 3.84
CA HIS A 179 -3.53 -8.83 3.74
C HIS A 179 -3.92 -7.35 3.76
N PHE A 180 -5.22 -7.03 3.88
CA PHE A 180 -5.73 -5.65 3.96
C PHE A 180 -5.32 -4.76 2.78
N ILE A 181 -5.15 -5.36 1.60
CA ILE A 181 -4.87 -4.64 0.36
C ILE A 181 -6.18 -4.00 -0.13
N SER A 182 -6.14 -2.73 -0.54
CA SER A 182 -7.33 -2.07 -1.07
C SER A 182 -7.87 -2.81 -2.29
N LEU A 183 -9.18 -2.76 -2.50
CA LEU A 183 -9.81 -3.44 -3.64
C LEU A 183 -9.17 -3.04 -4.98
N SER A 184 -8.92 -1.74 -5.17
CA SER A 184 -8.25 -1.21 -6.37
C SER A 184 -6.88 -1.85 -6.59
N ARG A 185 -6.07 -1.95 -5.53
CA ARG A 185 -4.72 -2.51 -5.62
C ARG A 185 -4.74 -4.02 -5.79
N ALA A 186 -5.71 -4.71 -5.18
CA ALA A 186 -5.89 -6.15 -5.39
C ALA A 186 -6.29 -6.45 -6.84
N SER A 187 -7.16 -5.62 -7.44
CA SER A 187 -7.51 -5.69 -8.86
C SER A 187 -6.29 -5.51 -9.76
N GLU A 188 -5.47 -4.49 -9.51
CA GLU A 188 -4.20 -4.28 -10.24
C GLU A 188 -3.27 -5.49 -10.13
N ILE A 189 -3.06 -6.02 -8.92
CA ILE A 189 -2.20 -7.19 -8.70
C ILE A 189 -2.70 -8.41 -9.49
N VAL A 190 -4.01 -8.66 -9.46
CA VAL A 190 -4.63 -9.78 -10.19
C VAL A 190 -4.51 -9.58 -11.70
N PHE A 191 -4.66 -8.35 -12.18
CA PHE A 191 -4.48 -8.01 -13.59
C PHE A 191 -3.02 -8.17 -14.02
N ASP A 192 -2.07 -7.63 -13.26
CA ASP A 192 -0.64 -7.69 -13.57
C ASP A 192 -0.13 -9.13 -13.62
N GLN A 193 -0.61 -10.00 -12.73
CA GLN A 193 -0.20 -11.41 -12.69
C GLN A 193 -0.94 -12.26 -13.73
N TYR A 194 -2.27 -12.14 -13.80
CA TYR A 194 -3.10 -13.12 -14.54
C TYR A 194 -3.83 -12.53 -15.75
N GLY A 195 -3.67 -11.23 -16.04
CA GLY A 195 -4.35 -10.54 -17.15
C GLY A 195 -5.87 -10.38 -16.96
N VAL A 196 -6.39 -10.62 -15.75
CA VAL A 196 -7.83 -10.56 -15.46
C VAL A 196 -8.22 -9.17 -14.96
N GLN A 197 -9.06 -8.46 -15.72
CA GLN A 197 -9.55 -7.13 -15.31
C GLN A 197 -10.51 -7.22 -14.12
N GLY A 198 -10.22 -6.45 -13.07
CA GLY A 198 -11.02 -6.42 -11.84
C GLY A 198 -12.21 -5.46 -11.84
N ASP A 199 -12.57 -4.82 -12.96
CA ASP A 199 -13.79 -3.99 -13.09
C ASP A 199 -15.11 -4.75 -12.81
N ARG A 200 -15.01 -6.06 -12.50
CA ARG A 200 -16.11 -6.97 -12.17
C ARG A 200 -15.80 -7.90 -10.97
N ILE A 201 -14.85 -7.54 -10.10
CA ILE A 201 -14.58 -8.26 -8.84
C ILE A 201 -15.31 -7.59 -7.67
#